data_AF-A0A9P6Y5A5-F1
#
_entry.id   AF-A0A9P6Y5A5-F1
#
_cell.length_a   1.000
_cell.length_b   1.000
_cell.length_c   1.000
_cell.angle_alpha   90.00
_cell.angle_beta   90.00
_cell.angle_gamma   90.00
#
_symmetry.space_group_name_H-M   'P 1'
#
loop_
_entity.id
_entity.type
_entity.pdbx_description
1 polymer ?
#
loop_
_entity_poly.entity_id
_entity_poly.type
_entity_poly.pdbx_seq_one_letter_code
_entity_poly.pdbx_strand_id
1 'polypeptide(L)'
;MDRAGAVEFQIPTIQPKELWEQTGRWQKFGPQLLKIKDRKDQVFCYSPTAEEAACDFARSELSSYKQLPVNFYQVQTKFRDEIRPRFGVMRSREFLMKDAYSFHLHDECLVREYENMKSAYSRIFTRLGLDFRMVQADSGAIGGDASQEFHVIADSGEDALVFSTGSDYAANMEAAIAADPAPQDLRGRCSPAWHRPAAHREVGGADRRRRRSAAVRAGAGARRS
;
A
#
# COMPACT_ATOMS: atom_id res chain seq x y z
N MET A 1 -7.86 -13.39 11.29
CA MET A 1 -8.74 -12.24 11.04
C MET A 1 -10.00 -12.33 11.88
N ASP A 2 -10.54 -13.54 12.07
CA ASP A 2 -11.73 -13.81 12.90
C ASP A 2 -11.65 -13.23 14.32
N ARG A 3 -10.50 -13.34 14.99
CA ARG A 3 -10.28 -12.71 16.32
C ARG A 3 -10.49 -11.19 16.30
N ALA A 4 -10.26 -10.54 15.17
CA ALA A 4 -10.47 -9.11 15.00
C ALA A 4 -11.93 -8.77 14.63
N GLY A 5 -12.83 -9.76 14.53
CA GLY A 5 -14.23 -9.56 14.19
C GLY A 5 -14.52 -9.47 12.68
N ALA A 6 -13.52 -9.75 11.83
CA ALA A 6 -13.72 -9.77 10.39
C ALA A 6 -14.36 -11.10 9.94
N VAL A 7 -15.25 -11.02 8.94
CA VAL A 7 -16.00 -12.15 8.37
C VAL A 7 -15.33 -12.58 7.07
N GLU A 8 -15.03 -13.88 6.95
CA GLU A 8 -14.48 -14.42 5.71
C GLU A 8 -15.57 -14.54 4.64
N PHE A 9 -15.25 -14.12 3.41
CA PHE A 9 -16.09 -14.32 2.23
C PHE A 9 -15.22 -14.66 1.01
N GLN A 10 -15.85 -14.86 -0.15
CA GLN A 10 -15.13 -15.08 -1.39
C GLN A 10 -15.86 -14.44 -2.58
N ILE A 11 -15.22 -13.44 -3.20
CA ILE A 11 -15.77 -12.70 -4.34
C ILE A 11 -15.18 -13.25 -5.65
N PRO A 12 -15.90 -13.29 -6.77
CA PRO A 12 -15.32 -13.69 -8.06
C PRO A 12 -14.07 -12.89 -8.47
N THR A 13 -13.04 -13.58 -8.94
CA THR A 13 -11.80 -12.98 -9.46
C THR A 13 -11.96 -12.44 -10.87
N ILE A 14 -12.87 -13.02 -11.67
CA ILE A 14 -13.25 -12.50 -12.98
C ILE A 14 -14.35 -11.46 -12.77
N GLN A 15 -14.04 -10.20 -13.11
CA GLN A 15 -14.93 -9.07 -12.84
C GLN A 15 -15.30 -8.35 -14.13
N PRO A 16 -16.57 -7.93 -14.29
CA PRO A 16 -17.02 -7.22 -15.49
C PRO A 16 -16.34 -5.87 -15.63
N LYS A 17 -16.06 -5.45 -16.87
CA LYS A 17 -15.42 -4.17 -17.19
C LYS A 17 -16.18 -2.97 -16.61
N GLU A 18 -17.52 -3.02 -16.67
CA GLU A 18 -18.41 -1.92 -16.30
C GLU A 18 -18.22 -1.52 -14.83
N LEU A 19 -17.98 -2.51 -13.97
CA LEU A 19 -17.74 -2.32 -12.55
C LEU A 19 -16.46 -1.50 -12.28
N TRP A 20 -15.42 -1.71 -13.08
CA TRP A 20 -14.15 -0.97 -13.01
C TRP A 20 -14.18 0.38 -13.72
N GLU A 21 -15.07 0.55 -14.69
CA GLU A 21 -15.30 1.83 -15.34
C GLU A 21 -16.03 2.81 -14.42
N GLN A 22 -16.95 2.33 -13.56
CA GLN A 22 -17.64 3.16 -12.55
C GLN A 22 -16.65 3.89 -11.62
N THR A 23 -15.52 3.27 -11.28
CA THR A 23 -14.49 3.88 -10.43
C THR A 23 -13.40 4.59 -11.22
N GLY A 24 -13.45 4.53 -12.55
CA GLY A 24 -12.41 5.00 -13.46
C GLY A 24 -11.09 4.22 -13.36
N ARG A 25 -11.05 3.11 -12.59
CA ARG A 25 -9.83 2.33 -12.39
C ARG A 25 -9.49 1.43 -13.57
N TRP A 26 -10.46 1.14 -14.44
CA TRP A 26 -10.23 0.43 -15.70
C TRP A 26 -9.11 1.06 -16.54
N GLN A 27 -9.14 2.40 -16.69
CA GLN A 27 -8.12 3.15 -17.42
C GLN A 27 -6.88 3.40 -16.56
N LYS A 28 -7.05 3.76 -15.27
CA LYS A 28 -5.92 4.10 -14.37
C LYS A 28 -4.97 2.93 -14.11
N PHE A 29 -5.47 1.69 -13.99
CA PHE A 29 -4.62 0.50 -13.83
C PHE A 29 -3.82 0.18 -15.10
N GLY A 30 -4.27 0.66 -16.26
CA GLY A 30 -3.55 0.56 -17.52
C GLY A 30 -3.17 -0.88 -17.89
N PRO A 31 -1.90 -1.14 -18.28
CA PRO A 31 -1.46 -2.44 -18.76
C PRO A 31 -1.30 -3.50 -17.67
N GLN A 32 -1.29 -3.12 -16.38
CA GLN A 32 -1.19 -4.11 -15.28
C GLN A 32 -2.49 -4.90 -15.08
N LEU A 33 -3.61 -4.42 -15.64
CA LEU A 33 -4.91 -5.10 -15.57
C LEU A 33 -5.01 -6.12 -16.71
N LEU A 34 -5.03 -7.40 -16.38
CA LEU A 34 -5.27 -8.46 -17.36
C LEU A 34 -6.71 -8.38 -17.86
N LYS A 35 -6.89 -8.05 -19.14
CA LYS A 35 -8.19 -7.94 -19.79
C LYS A 35 -8.50 -9.22 -20.56
N ILE A 36 -9.70 -9.76 -20.34
CA ILE A 36 -10.14 -11.04 -20.89
C ILE A 36 -11.46 -10.79 -21.63
N LYS A 37 -11.68 -11.53 -22.72
CA LYS A 37 -12.98 -11.57 -23.40
C LYS A 37 -13.58 -12.96 -23.30
N ASP A 38 -14.89 -13.03 -23.09
CA ASP A 38 -15.61 -14.29 -23.15
C ASP A 38 -16.03 -14.65 -24.59
N ARG A 39 -16.75 -15.77 -24.75
CA ARG A 39 -17.27 -16.24 -26.05
C ARG A 39 -18.34 -15.35 -26.70
N LYS A 40 -18.82 -14.32 -25.99
CA LYS A 40 -19.82 -13.34 -26.45
C LYS A 40 -19.19 -11.95 -26.64
N ASP A 41 -17.86 -11.87 -26.67
CA ASP A 41 -17.09 -10.62 -26.74
C ASP A 41 -17.32 -9.66 -25.55
N GLN A 42 -17.89 -10.14 -24.45
CA GLN A 42 -17.97 -9.36 -23.21
C GLN A 42 -16.59 -9.25 -22.58
N VAL A 43 -16.29 -8.07 -22.04
CA VAL A 43 -14.96 -7.74 -21.53
C VAL A 43 -14.95 -7.83 -20.01
N PHE A 44 -13.96 -8.54 -19.49
CA PHE A 44 -13.72 -8.73 -18.07
C PHE A 44 -12.27 -8.37 -17.75
N CYS A 45 -11.97 -8.27 -16.46
CA CYS A 45 -10.60 -8.34 -15.97
C CYS A 45 -10.42 -9.53 -15.03
N TYR A 46 -9.18 -10.03 -14.97
CA TYR A 46 -8.73 -10.77 -13.80
C TYR A 46 -8.36 -9.75 -12.73
N SER A 47 -9.11 -9.75 -11.64
CA SER A 47 -9.00 -8.81 -10.52
C SER A 47 -7.58 -8.81 -9.89
N PRO A 48 -6.90 -7.64 -9.88
CA PRO A 48 -5.66 -7.42 -9.13
C PRO A 48 -5.91 -7.09 -7.64
N THR A 49 -7.16 -6.74 -7.32
CA THR A 49 -7.74 -6.38 -6.01
C THR A 49 -9.26 -6.20 -6.22
N ALA A 50 -10.05 -6.28 -5.15
CA ALA A 50 -11.50 -6.40 -5.21
C ALA A 50 -12.28 -5.22 -4.59
N GLU A 51 -11.75 -3.99 -4.56
CA GLU A 51 -12.49 -2.84 -3.98
C GLU A 51 -13.85 -2.64 -4.67
N GLU A 52 -13.89 -2.67 -6.00
CA GLU A 52 -15.12 -2.47 -6.76
C GLU A 52 -16.16 -3.54 -6.44
N ALA A 53 -15.76 -4.81 -6.47
CA ALA A 53 -16.65 -5.93 -6.25
C ALA A 53 -17.11 -6.04 -4.79
N ALA A 54 -16.25 -5.71 -3.83
CA ALA A 54 -16.63 -5.62 -2.42
C ALA A 54 -17.63 -4.49 -2.18
N CYS A 55 -17.43 -3.32 -2.82
CA CYS A 55 -18.38 -2.21 -2.75
C CYS A 55 -19.73 -2.54 -3.41
N ASP A 56 -19.73 -3.24 -4.55
CA ASP A 56 -20.96 -3.65 -5.22
C ASP A 56 -21.75 -4.70 -4.41
N PHE A 57 -21.05 -5.66 -3.80
CA PHE A 57 -21.61 -6.57 -2.82
C PHE A 57 -22.22 -5.81 -1.63
N ALA A 58 -21.45 -4.91 -1.01
CA ALA A 58 -21.92 -4.14 0.14
C ALA A 58 -23.13 -3.26 -0.20
N ARG A 59 -23.16 -2.65 -1.38
CA ARG A 59 -24.30 -1.87 -1.87
C ARG A 59 -25.58 -2.70 -1.95
N SER A 60 -25.46 -3.98 -2.31
CA SER A 60 -26.60 -4.88 -2.48
C SER A 60 -27.09 -5.47 -1.16
N GLU A 61 -26.17 -5.75 -0.23
CA GLU A 61 -26.46 -6.50 1.00
C GLU A 61 -26.60 -5.63 2.27
N LEU A 62 -25.95 -4.46 2.31
CA LEU A 62 -25.96 -3.55 3.47
C LEU A 62 -27.01 -2.46 3.27
N SER A 63 -28.23 -2.74 3.72
CA SER A 63 -29.38 -1.83 3.59
C SER A 63 -29.72 -1.06 4.87
N SER A 64 -29.15 -1.46 6.02
CA SER A 64 -29.42 -0.85 7.32
C SER A 64 -28.14 -0.48 8.06
N TYR A 65 -28.15 0.68 8.72
CA TYR A 65 -27.10 1.13 9.64
C TYR A 65 -26.82 0.11 10.76
N LYS A 66 -27.80 -0.73 11.12
CA LYS A 66 -27.66 -1.78 12.14
C LYS A 66 -26.71 -2.90 11.74
N GLN A 67 -26.42 -3.03 10.44
CA GLN A 67 -25.45 -4.00 9.91
C GLN A 67 -24.01 -3.45 9.96
N LEU A 68 -23.81 -2.20 10.39
CA LEU A 68 -22.52 -1.52 10.41
C LEU A 68 -22.05 -1.27 11.86
N PRO A 69 -20.73 -1.27 12.12
CA PRO A 69 -19.65 -1.54 11.17
C PRO A 69 -19.51 -3.03 10.85
N VAL A 70 -18.99 -3.34 9.66
CA VAL A 70 -18.66 -4.71 9.25
C VAL A 70 -17.33 -4.73 8.51
N ASN A 71 -16.56 -5.80 8.69
CA ASN A 71 -15.29 -6.01 7.99
C ASN A 71 -15.33 -7.39 7.32
N PHE A 72 -15.24 -7.41 5.99
CA PHE A 72 -15.14 -8.63 5.20
C PHE A 72 -13.71 -8.86 4.77
N TYR A 73 -13.26 -10.11 4.73
CA TYR A 73 -11.95 -10.45 4.19
C TYR A 73 -11.99 -11.73 3.37
N GLN A 74 -11.03 -11.88 2.46
CA GLN A 74 -10.82 -13.12 1.72
C GLN A 74 -9.32 -13.42 1.63
N VAL A 75 -8.99 -14.69 1.43
CA VAL A 75 -7.66 -15.15 1.03
C VAL A 75 -7.79 -15.76 -0.35
N GLN A 76 -7.40 -15.02 -1.39
CA GLN A 76 -7.71 -15.40 -2.76
C GLN A 76 -6.63 -14.96 -3.74
N THR A 77 -6.44 -15.76 -4.77
CA THR A 77 -5.54 -15.49 -5.91
C THR A 77 -5.91 -14.20 -6.63
N LYS A 78 -4.91 -13.36 -6.86
CA LYS A 78 -4.99 -12.12 -7.62
C LYS A 78 -4.03 -12.18 -8.80
N PHE A 79 -4.30 -11.36 -9.82
CA PHE A 79 -3.45 -11.26 -10.99
C PHE A 79 -3.06 -9.81 -11.26
N ARG A 80 -1.77 -9.54 -11.41
CA ARG A 80 -1.23 -8.27 -11.90
C ARG A 80 -0.28 -8.58 -13.04
N ASP A 81 -0.50 -8.01 -14.22
CA ASP A 81 0.37 -8.23 -15.38
C ASP A 81 1.67 -7.44 -15.24
N GLU A 82 2.50 -7.89 -14.31
CA GLU A 82 3.79 -7.29 -13.99
C GLU A 82 4.73 -7.40 -15.21
N ILE A 83 5.27 -6.26 -15.62
CA ILE A 83 6.13 -6.15 -16.81
C ILE A 83 7.44 -6.91 -16.62
N ARG A 84 7.96 -6.96 -15.38
CA ARG A 84 9.19 -7.69 -15.04
C ARG A 84 9.01 -8.49 -13.75
N PRO A 85 8.39 -9.68 -13.82
CA PRO A 85 8.27 -10.61 -12.70
C PRO A 85 9.66 -11.07 -12.26
N ARG A 86 9.92 -11.09 -10.95
CA ARG A 86 11.23 -11.39 -10.39
C ARG A 86 11.12 -11.88 -8.95
N PHE A 87 12.17 -12.49 -8.44
CA PHE A 87 12.26 -12.94 -7.04
C PHE A 87 11.17 -13.95 -6.65
N GLY A 88 10.72 -14.78 -7.60
CA GLY A 88 9.75 -15.85 -7.36
C GLY A 88 8.43 -15.31 -6.81
N VAL A 89 8.03 -15.80 -5.64
CA VAL A 89 6.76 -15.44 -4.97
C VAL A 89 6.67 -13.98 -4.55
N MET A 90 7.81 -13.28 -4.45
CA MET A 90 7.84 -11.88 -4.00
C MET A 90 7.23 -10.92 -5.03
N ARG A 91 7.42 -11.19 -6.33
CA ARG A 91 6.92 -10.34 -7.41
C ARG A 91 6.57 -11.17 -8.65
N SER A 92 5.52 -11.97 -8.50
CA SER A 92 4.90 -12.77 -9.56
C SER A 92 3.70 -12.05 -10.20
N ARG A 93 3.19 -12.59 -11.31
CA ARG A 93 1.95 -12.09 -11.92
C ARG A 93 0.71 -12.61 -11.21
N GLU A 94 0.74 -13.88 -10.83
CA GLU A 94 -0.31 -14.51 -10.04
C GLU A 94 0.21 -14.75 -8.63
N PHE A 95 -0.54 -14.33 -7.62
CA PHE A 95 -0.14 -14.43 -6.22
C PHE A 95 -1.37 -14.54 -5.31
N LEU A 96 -1.16 -15.16 -4.14
CA LEU A 96 -2.19 -15.22 -3.11
C LEU A 96 -2.19 -13.91 -2.32
N MET A 97 -3.37 -13.31 -2.17
CA MET A 97 -3.53 -12.11 -1.36
C MET A 97 -4.63 -12.33 -0.34
N LYS A 98 -4.35 -11.93 0.89
CA LYS A 98 -5.39 -11.64 1.86
C LYS A 98 -5.77 -10.18 1.65
N ASP A 99 -7.02 -9.89 1.33
CA ASP A 99 -7.60 -8.56 1.17
C ASP A 99 -8.81 -8.41 2.10
N ALA A 100 -9.00 -7.22 2.69
CA ALA A 100 -10.06 -6.96 3.65
C ALA A 100 -10.68 -5.57 3.39
N TYR A 101 -11.99 -5.48 3.56
CA TYR A 101 -12.82 -4.34 3.21
C TYR A 101 -13.80 -4.08 4.36
N SER A 102 -13.69 -2.90 4.98
CA SER A 102 -14.54 -2.53 6.11
C SER A 102 -15.44 -1.34 5.76
N PHE A 103 -16.70 -1.43 6.16
CA PHE A 103 -17.74 -0.46 5.87
C PHE A 103 -18.23 0.17 7.17
N HIS A 104 -18.35 1.49 7.18
CA HIS A 104 -18.58 2.29 8.39
C HIS A 104 -19.58 3.41 8.13
N LEU A 105 -20.32 3.80 9.16
CA LEU A 105 -21.21 4.97 9.11
C LEU A 105 -20.49 6.29 9.37
N HIS A 106 -19.43 6.27 10.18
CA HIS A 106 -18.75 7.46 10.68
C HIS A 106 -17.24 7.24 10.71
N ASP A 107 -16.48 8.32 10.56
CA ASP A 107 -15.01 8.30 10.53
C ASP A 107 -14.39 7.71 11.80
N GLU A 108 -14.98 7.96 12.97
CA GLU A 108 -14.49 7.39 14.24
C GLU A 108 -14.53 5.86 14.25
N CYS A 109 -15.55 5.26 13.61
CA CYS A 109 -15.66 3.81 13.48
C CYS A 109 -14.57 3.27 12.55
N LEU A 110 -14.30 3.98 11.46
CA LEU A 110 -13.23 3.66 10.52
C LEU A 110 -11.86 3.71 11.21
N VAL A 111 -11.56 4.78 11.96
CA VAL A 111 -10.29 4.92 12.70
C VAL A 111 -10.10 3.78 13.70
N ARG A 112 -11.16 3.43 14.44
CA ARG A 112 -11.12 2.31 15.39
C ARG A 112 -10.85 0.98 14.69
N GLU A 113 -11.51 0.72 13.56
CA GLU A 113 -11.29 -0.51 12.80
C GLU A 113 -9.91 -0.54 12.13
N TYR A 114 -9.40 0.61 11.72
CA TYR A 114 -8.04 0.74 11.20
C TYR A 114 -6.99 0.34 12.26
N GLU A 115 -7.13 0.83 13.49
CA GLU A 115 -6.24 0.44 14.60
C GLU A 115 -6.42 -1.04 15.00
N ASN A 116 -7.64 -1.57 14.92
CA ASN A 116 -7.92 -3.00 15.10
C ASN A 116 -7.18 -3.84 14.04
N MET A 117 -7.20 -3.41 12.77
CA MET A 117 -6.46 -4.04 11.68
C MET A 117 -4.97 -3.95 11.89
N LYS A 118 -4.42 -2.78 12.15
CA LYS A 118 -3.00 -2.63 12.50
C LYS A 118 -2.56 -3.59 13.62
N SER A 119 -3.36 -3.72 14.66
CA SER A 119 -3.11 -4.67 15.74
C SER A 119 -3.20 -6.13 15.28
N ALA A 120 -4.15 -6.46 14.39
CA ALA A 120 -4.30 -7.79 13.82
C ALA A 120 -3.12 -8.18 12.93
N TYR A 121 -2.67 -7.31 12.04
CA TYR A 121 -1.49 -7.55 11.21
C TYR A 121 -0.22 -7.65 12.05
N SER A 122 -0.04 -6.78 13.04
CA SER A 122 1.09 -6.89 13.96
C SER A 122 1.13 -8.27 14.62
N ARG A 123 -0.01 -8.77 15.12
CA ARG A 123 -0.11 -10.13 15.67
C ARG A 123 0.20 -11.22 14.64
N ILE A 124 -0.22 -11.06 13.39
CA ILE A 124 0.06 -12.02 12.31
C ILE A 124 1.56 -12.09 12.06
N PHE A 125 2.22 -10.95 11.81
CA PHE A 125 3.66 -10.92 11.55
C PHE A 125 4.49 -11.39 12.75
N THR A 126 4.12 -11.01 13.98
CA THR A 126 4.76 -11.53 15.20
C THR A 126 4.60 -13.05 15.33
N ARG A 127 3.42 -13.61 15.04
CA ARG A 127 3.21 -15.08 15.08
C ARG A 127 3.99 -15.83 14.00
N LEU A 128 4.27 -15.17 12.87
CA LEU A 128 5.12 -15.71 11.82
C LEU A 128 6.62 -15.62 12.15
N GLY A 129 7.00 -14.97 13.27
CA GLY A 129 8.40 -14.82 13.68
C GLY A 129 9.19 -13.85 12.82
N LEU A 130 8.53 -12.91 12.15
CA LEU A 130 9.16 -11.95 11.24
C LEU A 130 9.67 -10.73 12.00
N ASP A 131 10.83 -10.21 11.60
CA ASP A 131 11.26 -8.85 11.98
C ASP A 131 10.64 -7.86 11.00
N PHE A 132 9.69 -7.07 11.50
CA PHE A 132 8.90 -6.16 10.66
C PHE A 132 8.75 -4.78 11.27
N ARG A 133 8.50 -3.81 10.40
CA ARG A 133 8.18 -2.43 10.78
C ARG A 133 6.96 -1.96 10.01
N MET A 134 6.10 -1.23 10.71
CA MET A 134 5.01 -0.51 10.10
C MET A 134 5.49 0.91 9.79
N VAL A 135 5.24 1.38 8.57
CA VAL A 135 5.71 2.68 8.09
C VAL A 135 4.57 3.43 7.42
N GLN A 136 4.62 4.76 7.45
CA GLN A 136 3.72 5.60 6.64
C GLN A 136 4.04 5.42 5.15
N ALA A 137 3.00 5.33 4.32
CA ALA A 137 3.13 5.05 2.90
C ALA A 137 2.21 5.94 2.05
N ASP A 138 2.48 5.96 0.74
CA ASP A 138 1.58 6.57 -0.22
C ASP A 138 0.35 5.68 -0.44
N SER A 139 -0.81 6.29 -0.70
CA SER A 139 -2.06 5.59 -1.01
C SER A 139 -2.09 5.05 -2.44
N GLY A 140 -1.22 5.55 -3.32
CA GLY A 140 -1.01 5.04 -4.68
C GLY A 140 -2.28 4.94 -5.53
N ALA A 141 -2.33 3.93 -6.41
CA ALA A 141 -3.42 3.72 -7.37
C ALA A 141 -4.75 3.21 -6.75
N ILE A 142 -4.73 2.76 -5.49
CA ILE A 142 -5.94 2.38 -4.74
C ILE A 142 -6.69 3.66 -4.29
N GLY A 143 -5.93 4.71 -3.97
CA GLY A 143 -6.42 6.00 -3.45
C GLY A 143 -6.75 5.94 -1.95
N GLY A 144 -6.92 7.11 -1.33
CA GLY A 144 -7.25 7.26 0.10
C GLY A 144 -6.37 8.28 0.82
N ASP A 145 -6.73 8.62 2.06
CA ASP A 145 -6.09 9.74 2.80
C ASP A 145 -4.98 9.31 3.77
N ALA A 146 -5.00 8.06 4.21
CA ALA A 146 -4.01 7.50 5.13
C ALA A 146 -3.68 6.07 4.70
N SER A 147 -2.38 5.78 4.58
CA SER A 147 -1.86 4.49 4.15
C SER A 147 -0.65 4.11 5.00
N GLN A 148 -0.64 2.87 5.46
CA GLN A 148 0.48 2.29 6.19
C GLN A 148 0.87 0.97 5.54
N GLU A 149 2.18 0.73 5.48
CA GLU A 149 2.75 -0.50 4.95
C GLU A 149 3.47 -1.28 6.05
N PHE A 150 3.36 -2.61 6.00
CA PHE A 150 4.16 -3.51 6.84
C PHE A 150 5.32 -4.05 6.01
N HIS A 151 6.53 -3.79 6.47
CA HIS A 151 7.77 -4.18 5.81
C HIS A 151 8.52 -5.18 6.64
N VAL A 152 8.91 -6.30 6.03
CA VAL A 152 9.86 -7.24 6.64
C VAL A 152 11.28 -6.73 6.37
N ILE A 153 12.08 -6.60 7.41
CA ILE A 153 13.43 -6.05 7.30
C ILE A 153 14.35 -7.10 6.69
N ALA A 154 14.87 -6.81 5.48
CA ALA A 154 15.71 -7.73 4.74
C ALA A 154 16.56 -6.99 3.69
N ASP A 155 17.86 -7.31 3.62
CA ASP A 155 18.79 -6.63 2.70
C ASP A 155 18.41 -6.80 1.21
N SER A 156 17.66 -7.86 0.88
CA SER A 156 17.15 -8.14 -0.47
C SER A 156 15.86 -7.38 -0.82
N GLY A 157 15.41 -6.48 0.05
CA GLY A 157 14.19 -5.69 -0.15
C GLY A 157 14.21 -4.76 -1.37
N GLU A 158 13.03 -4.55 -1.96
CA GLU A 158 12.86 -3.58 -3.06
C GLU A 158 12.63 -2.15 -2.55
N ASP A 159 12.01 -2.01 -1.37
CA ASP A 159 11.66 -0.72 -0.81
C ASP A 159 12.75 -0.18 0.11
N ALA A 160 12.88 1.14 0.13
CA ALA A 160 13.80 1.85 1.00
C ALA A 160 13.00 2.57 2.09
N LEU A 161 13.33 2.26 3.34
CA LEU A 161 12.68 2.86 4.50
C LEU A 161 13.52 3.99 5.08
N VAL A 162 12.85 5.05 5.51
CA VAL A 162 13.44 6.12 6.31
C VAL A 162 12.86 6.02 7.71
N PHE A 163 13.73 5.90 8.70
CA PHE A 163 13.34 5.88 10.11
C PHE A 163 14.22 6.83 10.93
N SER A 164 13.61 7.43 11.94
CA SER A 164 14.31 8.29 12.90
C SER A 164 15.11 7.43 13.88
N THR A 165 16.27 7.94 14.31
CA THR A 165 17.09 7.31 15.36
C THR A 165 16.71 7.75 16.77
N GLY A 166 15.87 8.79 16.90
CA GLY A 166 15.47 9.37 18.19
C GLY A 166 13.95 9.47 18.40
N SER A 167 13.14 8.97 17.47
CA SER A 167 11.67 8.94 17.58
C SER A 167 11.08 7.74 16.85
N ASP A 168 9.79 7.49 17.03
CA ASP A 168 9.06 6.39 16.37
C ASP A 168 8.71 6.66 14.89
N TYR A 169 9.25 7.73 14.30
CA TYR A 169 8.96 8.06 12.91
C TYR A 169 9.57 7.03 11.96
N ALA A 170 8.73 6.44 11.12
CA ALA A 170 9.14 5.60 10.01
C ALA A 170 8.20 5.79 8.80
N ALA A 171 8.78 5.96 7.62
CA ALA A 171 8.08 6.15 6.37
C ALA A 171 8.76 5.40 5.23
N ASN A 172 7.97 4.98 4.24
CA ASN A 172 8.51 4.65 2.92
C ASN A 172 9.19 5.91 2.35
N MET A 173 10.30 5.75 1.62
CA MET A 173 11.01 6.86 0.98
C MET A 173 10.09 7.73 0.11
N GLU A 174 9.08 7.15 -0.52
CA GLU A 174 8.08 7.88 -1.32
C GLU A 174 7.20 8.81 -0.48
N ALA A 175 6.99 8.50 0.81
CA ALA A 175 6.16 9.25 1.75
C ALA A 175 6.96 10.04 2.79
N ALA A 176 8.30 9.97 2.74
CA ALA A 176 9.17 10.62 3.72
C ALA A 176 9.18 12.14 3.52
N ILE A 177 8.85 12.89 4.58
CA ILE A 177 8.88 14.35 4.55
C ILE A 177 10.32 14.82 4.75
N ALA A 178 10.85 15.56 3.77
CA ALA A 178 12.14 16.22 3.91
C ALA A 178 11.98 17.45 4.79
N ALA A 179 12.86 17.59 5.80
CA ALA A 179 13.00 18.84 6.51
C ALA A 179 13.44 19.94 5.54
N ASP A 180 12.97 21.17 5.78
CA ASP A 180 13.42 22.32 5.01
C ASP A 180 14.95 22.41 5.03
N PRO A 181 15.58 22.79 3.91
CA PRO A 181 17.01 23.03 3.90
C PRO A 181 17.32 24.07 4.97
N ALA A 182 18.34 23.80 5.79
CA ALA A 182 18.83 24.76 6.77
C ALA A 182 19.06 26.11 6.05
N PRO A 183 18.70 27.25 6.67
CA PRO A 183 18.88 28.56 6.06
C PRO A 183 20.31 28.69 5.55
N GLN A 184 20.48 28.76 4.23
CA GLN A 184 21.79 29.02 3.67
C GLN A 184 22.13 30.47 3.98
N ASP A 185 23.12 30.69 4.82
CA ASP A 185 23.71 32.02 4.93
C ASP A 185 24.41 32.35 3.61
N LEU A 186 23.71 33.12 2.77
CA LEU A 186 24.24 33.63 1.50
C LEU A 186 25.17 34.85 1.71
N ARG A 187 25.38 35.30 2.95
CA ARG A 187 26.31 36.40 3.25
C ARG A 187 27.73 35.86 3.30
N GLY A 188 28.38 35.80 2.15
CA GLY A 188 29.82 35.54 2.07
C GLY A 188 30.33 34.81 0.83
N ARG A 189 29.45 34.33 -0.05
CA ARG A 189 29.89 33.71 -1.32
C ARG A 189 29.96 34.77 -2.42
N CYS A 190 31.08 35.48 -2.46
CA CYS A 190 31.56 36.03 -3.72
C CYS A 190 32.00 34.83 -4.58
N SER A 191 31.36 34.60 -5.73
CA SER A 191 31.77 33.52 -6.65
C SER A 191 33.24 33.71 -7.04
N PRO A 192 34.13 32.71 -6.86
CA PRO A 192 35.40 32.74 -7.54
C PRO A 192 35.16 32.40 -9.01
N ALA A 193 35.74 33.20 -9.89
CA ALA A 193 35.88 32.88 -11.30
C ALA A 193 36.49 31.48 -11.46
N TRP A 194 36.03 30.77 -12.50
CA TRP A 194 36.44 29.42 -12.86
C TRP A 194 37.95 29.19 -12.83
N HIS A 195 38.42 28.41 -11.86
CA HIS A 195 39.64 27.60 -11.97
C HIS A 195 39.47 26.26 -11.25
N ARG A 196 39.60 25.15 -11.99
CA ARG A 196 39.85 23.80 -11.43
C ARG A 196 41.32 23.74 -10.97
N PRO A 197 41.64 23.18 -9.79
CA PRO A 197 41.81 21.71 -9.71
C PRO A 197 41.50 21.02 -8.36
N ALA A 198 41.33 19.70 -8.48
CA ALA A 198 41.60 18.56 -7.58
C ALA A 198 41.23 18.53 -6.07
N ALA A 199 40.55 17.42 -5.74
CA ALA A 199 40.67 16.54 -4.57
C ALA A 199 40.05 16.95 -3.20
N HIS A 200 39.15 16.04 -2.78
CA HIS A 200 38.82 15.59 -1.41
C HIS A 200 38.54 16.62 -0.32
N ARG A 201 37.29 16.63 0.15
CA ARG A 201 36.99 16.65 1.59
C ARG A 201 35.59 16.09 1.86
N GLU A 202 35.55 14.96 2.55
CA GLU A 202 34.38 14.46 3.27
C GLU A 202 33.94 15.48 4.32
N VAL A 203 32.62 15.67 4.45
CA VAL A 203 32.01 16.32 5.62
C VAL A 203 30.79 15.52 6.07
N GLY A 204 30.98 14.85 7.21
CA GLY A 204 30.04 14.57 8.31
C GLY A 204 28.56 14.40 8.01
N GLY A 205 28.10 13.15 8.08
CA GLY A 205 26.73 12.73 7.82
C GLY A 205 25.77 12.89 9.00
N ALA A 206 24.52 13.19 8.67
CA ALA A 206 23.39 12.69 9.44
C ALA A 206 23.26 11.19 9.11
N ASP A 207 23.44 10.31 10.11
CA ASP A 207 23.39 8.85 9.94
C ASP A 207 21.93 8.40 9.64
N ARG A 208 21.50 8.61 8.39
CA ARG A 208 20.31 7.99 7.82
C ARG A 208 20.71 6.61 7.33
N ARG A 209 20.54 5.59 8.17
CA ARG A 209 20.79 4.21 7.74
C ARG A 209 19.72 3.79 6.74
N ARG A 210 20.12 3.70 5.47
CA ARG A 210 19.34 3.06 4.42
C ARG A 210 19.36 1.56 4.69
N ARG A 211 18.21 0.98 5.02
CA ARG A 211 18.02 -0.48 4.94
C ARG A 211 16.97 -0.77 3.88
N ARG A 212 17.22 -1.81 3.11
CA ARG A 212 16.27 -2.36 2.15
C ARG A 212 15.26 -3.20 2.92
N SER A 213 14.01 -3.26 2.46
CA SER A 213 12.99 -4.13 3.06
C SER A 213 12.08 -4.76 2.01
N ALA A 214 11.60 -5.96 2.32
CA ALA A 214 10.60 -6.65 1.54
C ALA A 214 9.22 -6.13 1.98
N ALA A 215 8.51 -5.40 1.12
CA ALA A 215 7.14 -5.02 1.40
C ALA A 215 6.22 -6.24 1.37
N VAL A 216 5.45 -6.41 2.45
CA VAL A 216 4.15 -7.05 2.36
C VAL A 216 3.14 -5.91 2.37
N ARG A 217 2.70 -5.48 1.19
CA ARG A 217 1.65 -4.46 1.07
C ARG A 217 0.33 -4.99 1.63
N ALA A 218 0.14 -4.79 2.92
CA ALA A 218 -1.16 -4.80 3.59
C ALA A 218 -1.80 -3.42 3.43
N GLY A 219 -2.14 -3.04 2.19
CA GLY A 219 -2.74 -1.73 1.93
C GLY A 219 -4.14 -1.65 2.56
N ALA A 220 -4.28 -0.88 3.64
CA ALA A 220 -5.56 -0.40 4.12
C ALA A 220 -5.74 1.01 3.58
N GLY A 221 -6.38 1.14 2.42
CA GLY A 221 -6.77 2.44 1.86
C GLY A 221 -8.09 2.87 2.46
N ALA A 222 -8.08 3.94 3.26
CA ALA A 222 -9.29 4.63 3.70
C ALA A 222 -9.71 5.65 2.63
N ARG A 223 -10.88 5.47 1.99
CA ARG A 223 -11.44 6.44 1.04
C ARG A 223 -12.43 7.36 1.75
N ARG A 224 -12.21 8.67 1.65
CA ARG A 224 -13.28 9.68 1.71
C ARG A 224 -14.10 9.63 0.43
N SER A 225 -15.42 9.63 0.57
CA SER A 225 -16.38 9.91 -0.50
C SER A 225 -16.70 11.39 -0.54
#